data_AF-A0A855K884-F1
#
_entry.id   AF-A0A855K884-F1
#
_cell.length_a   1.000
_cell.length_b   1.000
_cell.length_c   1.000
_cell.angle_alpha   90.00
_cell.angle_beta   90.00
_cell.angle_gamma   90.00
#
_symmetry.space_group_name_H-M   'P 1'
#
loop_
_entity.id
_entity.type
_entity.pdbx_description
1 polymer ?
#
loop_
_entity_poly.entity_id
_entity_poly.type
_entity_poly.pdbx_seq_one_letter_code
_entity_poly.pdbx_strand_id
1 'polypeptide(L)'
;MKTGWLPAVVAMQFPITDNAAISMSEGFYAALAGNRPIDDAVTLARKFIQEKSRVEWGIPVLYMRSPDGRIFDVEAPQPPVPPPEAA
;
A
#
# COMPACT_ATOMS: atom_id res chain seq x y z
N MET A 1 -8.88 29.22 -2.13
CA MET A 1 -8.34 28.12 -2.95
C MET A 1 -8.48 26.82 -2.16
N LYS A 2 -9.29 25.87 -2.63
CA LYS A 2 -9.26 24.50 -2.06
C LYS A 2 -8.05 23.81 -2.67
N THR A 3 -6.89 23.88 -2.01
CA THR A 3 -5.78 22.98 -2.31
C THR A 3 -6.33 21.56 -2.27
N GLY A 4 -6.21 20.81 -3.37
CA GLY A 4 -6.75 19.46 -3.48
C GLY A 4 -6.35 18.62 -2.27
N TRP A 5 -7.33 18.07 -1.57
CA TRP A 5 -7.09 17.27 -0.37
C TRP A 5 -6.54 15.91 -0.80
N LEU A 6 -5.22 15.74 -0.71
CA LEU A 6 -4.58 14.45 -0.88
C LEU A 6 -4.48 13.79 0.51
N PRO A 7 -5.17 12.66 0.76
CA PRO A 7 -5.29 12.08 2.10
C PRO A 7 -3.97 11.46 2.59
N ALA A 8 -3.12 11.01 1.67
CA ALA A 8 -1.78 10.50 1.98
C ALA A 8 -0.85 10.58 0.76
N VAL A 9 0.46 10.65 1.00
CA VAL A 9 1.53 10.55 0.00
C VAL A 9 2.59 9.60 0.54
N VAL A 10 2.91 8.57 -0.24
CA VAL A 10 4.13 7.78 -0.04
C VAL A 10 5.20 8.33 -0.97
N ALA A 11 6.37 8.67 -0.42
CA ALA A 11 7.50 9.20 -1.16
C ALA A 11 8.80 8.49 -0.77
N MET A 12 9.89 8.82 -1.45
CA MET A 12 11.23 8.30 -1.18
C MET A 12 12.14 9.45 -0.74
N GLN A 13 12.72 9.39 0.46
CA GLN A 13 13.63 10.45 0.93
C GLN A 13 15.04 10.35 0.32
N PHE A 14 15.40 9.19 -0.25
CA PHE A 14 16.65 8.93 -0.97
C PHE A 14 16.35 8.04 -2.20
N PRO A 15 17.28 7.93 -3.17
CA PRO A 15 17.15 6.93 -4.24
C PRO A 15 17.10 5.51 -3.66
N ILE A 16 16.19 4.70 -4.19
CA ILE A 16 16.03 3.28 -3.86
C ILE A 16 16.50 2.43 -5.05
N THR A 17 17.10 1.28 -4.78
CA THR A 17 17.45 0.30 -5.82
C THR A 17 16.20 -0.37 -6.40
N ASP A 18 16.30 -0.86 -7.63
CA ASP A 18 15.18 -1.51 -8.32
C ASP A 18 14.66 -2.75 -7.56
N ASN A 19 15.57 -3.62 -7.10
CA ASN A 19 15.21 -4.79 -6.30
C ASN A 19 14.48 -4.44 -5.00
N ALA A 20 14.90 -3.37 -4.31
CA ALA A 20 14.23 -2.90 -3.11
C ALA A 20 12.87 -2.26 -3.43
N ALA A 21 12.72 -1.55 -4.55
CA ALA A 21 11.45 -0.98 -5.00
C ALA A 21 10.42 -2.06 -5.39
N ILE A 22 10.86 -3.14 -6.04
CA ILE A 22 10.01 -4.31 -6.34
C ILE A 22 9.52 -4.93 -5.03
N SER A 23 10.42 -5.22 -4.10
CA SER A 23 10.06 -5.83 -2.81
C SER A 23 9.15 -4.93 -1.96
N MET A 24 9.41 -3.62 -1.96
CA MET A 24 8.53 -2.61 -1.37
C MET A 24 7.12 -2.70 -1.96
N SER A 25 7.00 -2.74 -3.29
CA SER A 25 5.73 -2.77 -4.01
C SER A 25 4.93 -4.03 -3.69
N GLU A 26 5.58 -5.20 -3.63
CA GLU A 26 4.95 -6.46 -3.25
C GLU A 26 4.28 -6.37 -1.88
N GLY A 27 5.03 -5.94 -0.85
CA GLY A 27 4.50 -5.81 0.51
C GLY A 27 3.44 -4.71 0.63
N PHE A 28 3.68 -3.55 0.02
CA PHE A 28 2.78 -2.39 0.09
C PHE A 28 1.43 -2.67 -0.58
N TYR A 29 1.45 -3.11 -1.83
CA TYR A 29 0.21 -3.34 -2.59
C TYR A 29 -0.54 -4.58 -2.09
N ALA A 30 0.14 -5.61 -1.57
CA ALA A 30 -0.54 -6.72 -0.92
C ALA A 30 -1.31 -6.27 0.34
N ALA A 31 -0.72 -5.38 1.16
CA ALA A 31 -1.42 -4.81 2.32
C ALA A 31 -2.63 -3.96 1.91
N LEU A 32 -2.48 -3.10 0.90
CA LEU A 32 -3.58 -2.26 0.41
C LEU A 32 -4.72 -3.09 -0.19
N ALA A 33 -4.39 -4.08 -1.02
CA ALA A 33 -5.38 -5.01 -1.57
C ALA A 33 -6.08 -5.82 -0.46
N GLY A 34 -5.40 -6.06 0.66
CA GLY A 34 -5.96 -6.64 1.88
C GLY A 34 -6.80 -5.67 2.74
N ASN A 35 -7.22 -4.53 2.20
CA ASN A 35 -8.03 -3.49 2.87
C ASN A 35 -7.41 -2.95 4.18
N ARG A 36 -6.07 -2.94 4.27
CA ARG A 36 -5.33 -2.43 5.43
C ARG A 36 -5.13 -0.91 5.35
N PRO A 37 -5.01 -0.22 6.50
CA PRO A 37 -4.59 1.17 6.56
C PRO A 37 -3.24 1.42 5.85
N ILE A 38 -3.04 2.65 5.34
CA ILE A 38 -1.87 3.03 4.54
C ILE A 38 -0.56 3.02 5.34
N ASP A 39 -0.61 3.35 6.63
CA ASP A 39 0.53 3.30 7.56
C ASP A 39 0.97 1.86 7.87
N ASP A 40 0.00 0.95 8.01
CA ASP A 40 0.25 -0.49 8.06
C ASP A 40 0.88 -1.00 6.76
N ALA A 41 0.38 -0.54 5.60
CA ALA A 41 0.95 -0.91 4.30
C ALA A 41 2.40 -0.44 4.15
N VAL A 42 2.74 0.79 4.57
CA VAL A 42 4.12 1.28 4.58
C VAL A 42 4.98 0.46 5.55
N THR A 43 4.46 0.11 6.72
CA THR A 43 5.16 -0.75 7.68
C THR A 43 5.48 -2.12 7.09
N LEU A 44 4.55 -2.73 6.34
CA LEU A 44 4.80 -4.00 5.67
C LEU A 44 5.82 -3.88 4.53
N ALA A 45 5.73 -2.82 3.73
CA ALA A 45 6.75 -2.50 2.73
C ALA A 45 8.16 -2.43 3.32
N ARG A 46 8.32 -1.76 4.47
CA ARG A 46 9.63 -1.68 5.15
C ARG A 46 10.16 -3.05 5.55
N LYS A 47 9.29 -3.95 6.04
CA LYS A 47 9.67 -5.33 6.35
C LYS A 47 10.13 -6.10 5.12
N PHE A 48 9.41 -5.98 4.00
CA PHE A 48 9.79 -6.62 2.74
C PHE A 48 11.14 -6.11 2.22
N ILE A 49 11.34 -4.79 2.20
CA ILE A 49 12.64 -4.21 1.84
C ILE A 49 13.74 -4.76 2.76
N GLN A 50 13.49 -4.87 4.07
CA GLN A 50 14.47 -5.35 5.04
C GLN A 50 14.96 -6.78 4.76
N GLU A 51 14.14 -7.62 4.11
CA GLU A 51 14.54 -8.98 3.68
C GLU A 51 15.59 -8.95 2.55
N LYS A 52 15.64 -7.86 1.76
CA LYS A 52 16.53 -7.70 0.61
C LYS A 52 17.67 -6.71 0.86
N SER A 53 17.48 -5.76 1.79
CA SER A 53 18.41 -4.66 2.04
C SER A 53 18.41 -4.25 3.52
N ARG A 54 19.61 -4.10 4.11
CA ARG A 54 19.75 -3.74 5.53
C ARG A 54 19.40 -2.28 5.84
N VAL A 55 19.44 -1.40 4.85
CA VAL A 55 19.36 0.06 5.04
C VAL A 55 18.23 0.73 4.26
N GLU A 56 17.83 0.20 3.10
CA GLU A 56 16.85 0.86 2.24
C GLU A 56 15.43 0.83 2.80
N TRP A 57 15.16 0.01 3.82
CA TRP A 57 13.85 -0.01 4.50
C TRP A 57 13.51 1.34 5.11
N GLY A 58 14.50 2.20 5.40
CA GLY A 58 14.28 3.55 5.91
C GLY A 58 13.88 4.58 4.85
N ILE A 59 13.98 4.25 3.55
CA ILE A 59 13.77 5.21 2.45
C ILE A 59 12.30 5.61 2.25
N PRO A 60 11.30 4.71 2.33
CA PRO A 60 9.91 5.09 2.16
C PRO A 60 9.43 5.99 3.31
N VAL A 61 8.86 7.14 2.96
CA VAL A 61 8.26 8.11 3.89
C VAL A 61 6.77 8.27 3.59
N LEU A 62 5.97 8.41 4.65
CA LEU A 62 4.53 8.59 4.58
C LEU A 62 4.16 9.97 5.14
N TYR A 63 3.55 10.80 4.28
CA TYR A 63 2.85 12.00 4.69
C TYR A 63 1.36 11.70 4.71
N MET A 64 0.68 11.91 5.83
CA MET A 64 -0.72 11.52 5.98
C MET A 64 -1.54 12.64 6.61
N ARG A 65 -2.74 12.86 6.07
CA ARG A 65 -3.77 13.74 6.61
C ARG A 65 -5.03 12.98 7.04
N SER A 66 -5.18 11.72 6.60
CA SER A 66 -6.21 10.83 7.13
C SER A 66 -5.97 10.56 8.62
N PRO A 67 -6.98 10.67 9.48
CA PRO A 67 -6.82 10.40 10.92
C PRO A 67 -6.56 8.93 11.24
N ASP A 68 -6.98 8.02 10.37
CA ASP A 68 -7.01 6.57 10.60
C ASP A 68 -6.25 5.76 9.52
N GLY A 69 -5.62 6.44 8.57
CA GLY A 69 -4.93 5.81 7.44
C GLY A 69 -5.81 5.03 6.46
N ARG A 70 -7.14 5.02 6.61
CA ARG A 70 -8.06 4.32 5.69
C ARG A 70 -8.39 5.21 4.50
N ILE A 71 -7.55 5.12 3.47
CA ILE A 71 -7.72 5.91 2.23
C ILE A 71 -8.45 5.15 1.10
N PHE A 72 -8.68 3.85 1.29
CA PHE A 72 -9.46 3.00 0.40
C PHE A 72 -10.43 2.15 1.21
N ASP A 73 -11.57 1.85 0.59
CA ASP A 73 -12.46 0.78 1.02
C ASP A 73 -12.46 -0.28 -0.09
N VAL A 74 -11.66 -1.32 0.10
CA VAL A 74 -11.51 -2.39 -0.88
C VAL A 74 -12.51 -3.49 -0.55
N GLU A 75 -13.55 -3.60 -1.38
CA GLU A 75 -14.52 -4.69 -1.27
C GLU A 75 -13.84 -6.01 -1.65
N ALA A 76 -14.09 -7.06 -0.86
CA ALA A 76 -13.64 -8.40 -1.22
C ALA A 76 -14.34 -8.80 -2.53
N PRO A 77 -13.65 -9.49 -3.47
CA PRO A 77 -14.29 -10.00 -4.66
C PRO A 77 -15.54 -10.80 -4.28
N GLN A 78 -16.71 -10.37 -4.76
CA GLN A 78 -17.91 -11.18 -4.60
C GLN A 78 -17.68 -12.53 -5.28
N PRO A 79 -18.05 -13.66 -4.65
CA PRO A 79 -17.99 -14.95 -5.31
C PRO A 79 -18.73 -14.88 -6.64
N PRO A 80 -18.26 -15.58 -7.69
CA PRO A 80 -18.96 -15.61 -8.96
C PRO A 80 -20.42 -15.99 -8.73
N VAL A 81 -21.35 -15.14 -9.21
CA VAL A 81 -22.76 -15.50 -9.20
C VAL A 81 -22.89 -16.75 -10.08
N PRO A 82 -23.42 -17.87 -9.56
CA PRO A 82 -23.60 -19.06 -10.38
C PRO A 82 -24.50 -18.73 -11.58
N PRO A 83 -24.29 -19.37 -12.75
CA PRO A 83 -25.14 -19.16 -13.91
C PRO A 83 -26.61 -19.35 -13.54
N PRO A 84 -27.54 -18.58 -14.14
CA PRO A 84 -28.96 -18.83 -13.96
C PRO A 84 -29.26 -20.29 -14.29
N GLU A 85 -29.88 -21.01 -13.36
CA GLU A 85 -30.34 -22.37 -13.60
C GLU A 85 -31.33 -22.33 -14.77
N ALA A 86 -31.00 -23.01 -15.86
CA ALA A 86 -31.81 -22.99 -17.08
C ALA A 86 -33.20 -23.57 -16.74
N ALA A 87 -34.22 -22.71 -16.85
CA ALA A 87 -35.62 -23.08 -16.71
C ALA A 87 -36.11 -23.90 -17.92
#